data_AF-A0AAV2CPJ3-F1
#
_entry.id   AF-A0AAV2CPJ3-F1
#
_cell.length_a   1.000
_cell.length_b   1.000
_cell.length_c   1.000
_cell.angle_alpha   90.00
_cell.angle_beta   90.00
_cell.angle_gamma   90.00
#
_symmetry.space_group_name_H-M   'P 1'
#
loop_
_entity.id
_entity.type
_entity.pdbx_description
1 polymer ?
#
loop_
_entity_poly.entity_id
_entity_poly.type
_entity_poly.pdbx_seq_one_letter_code
_entity_poly.pdbx_strand_id
1 'polypeptide(L)'
;MSLHEFNLALLGKQLWNLIQKPSSLVARVFKAKYYPNRDVLDTGEGYNPSYVWRSVLASKDILREGLRWRVENGHKIDIWQDRWIPSSLSYKIESSVSQFTPTTSVYELLDLDSRTWNYSTSILSTDKGF
;
A
#
# COMPACT_ATOMS: atom_id res chain seq x y z
N MET A 1 -24.49 -7.85 -0.93
CA MET A 1 -23.33 -8.52 -0.31
C MET A 1 -23.68 -9.98 -0.07
N SER A 2 -23.01 -10.91 -0.74
CA SER A 2 -23.13 -12.35 -0.54
C SER A 2 -22.29 -12.82 0.65
N LEU A 3 -22.56 -14.04 1.15
CA LEU A 3 -21.73 -14.66 2.19
C LEU A 3 -20.25 -14.79 1.76
N HIS A 4 -20.03 -15.08 0.47
CA HIS A 4 -18.68 -15.17 -0.09
C HIS A 4 -17.95 -13.83 0.02
N GLU A 5 -18.59 -12.73 -0.39
CA GLU A 5 -18.02 -11.38 -0.31
C GLU A 5 -17.74 -10.95 1.14
N PHE A 6 -18.64 -11.26 2.07
CA PHE A 6 -18.44 -10.97 3.49
C PHE A 6 -17.24 -11.74 4.07
N ASN A 7 -17.14 -13.03 3.77
CA ASN A 7 -16.00 -13.85 4.21
C ASN A 7 -14.69 -13.35 3.62
N LEU A 8 -14.70 -12.94 2.36
CA LEU A 8 -13.54 -12.42 1.66
C LEU A 8 -13.08 -11.08 2.25
N ALA A 9 -14.01 -10.20 2.62
CA ALA A 9 -13.73 -8.98 3.36
C ALA A 9 -13.12 -9.26 4.74
N LEU A 10 -13.64 -10.26 5.47
CA LEU A 10 -13.10 -10.67 6.76
C LEU A 10 -11.66 -11.19 6.62
N LEU A 11 -11.39 -12.01 5.59
CA LEU A 11 -10.04 -12.49 5.27
C LEU A 11 -9.11 -11.32 4.90
N GLY A 12 -9.60 -10.36 4.12
CA GLY A 12 -8.86 -9.13 3.80
C GLY A 12 -8.50 -8.33 5.05
N LYS A 13 -9.39 -8.27 6.03
CA LYS A 13 -9.11 -7.65 7.34
C LYS A 13 -8.02 -8.41 8.11
N GLN A 14 -7.99 -9.74 8.03
CA GLN A 14 -6.91 -10.53 8.65
C GLN A 14 -5.57 -10.29 7.96
N LEU A 15 -5.55 -10.30 6.62
CA LEU A 15 -4.36 -9.97 5.85
C LEU A 15 -3.84 -8.56 6.19
N TRP A 16 -4.74 -7.58 6.32
CA TRP A 16 -4.40 -6.23 6.77
C TRP A 16 -3.79 -6.21 8.17
N ASN A 17 -4.28 -7.03 9.11
CA ASN A 17 -3.67 -7.14 10.44
C ASN A 17 -2.25 -7.73 10.37
N LEU A 18 -1.96 -8.66 9.44
CA LEU A 18 -0.60 -9.18 9.26
C LEU A 18 0.37 -8.07 8.82
N ILE A 19 -0.10 -7.12 8.02
CA ILE A 19 0.66 -5.95 7.54
C ILE A 19 0.84 -4.94 8.68
N GLN A 20 -0.25 -4.55 9.35
CA GLN A 20 -0.23 -3.46 10.33
C GLN A 20 0.31 -3.85 11.70
N LYS A 21 0.29 -5.14 12.05
CA LYS A 21 0.72 -5.64 13.37
C LYS A 21 1.80 -6.73 13.22
N PRO A 22 2.96 -6.39 12.63
CA PRO A 22 3.99 -7.38 12.30
C PRO A 22 4.63 -8.02 13.55
N SER A 23 4.55 -7.36 14.71
CA SER A 23 5.05 -7.87 15.99
C SER A 23 4.11 -8.88 16.68
N SER A 24 2.86 -9.00 16.22
CA SER A 24 1.92 -9.97 16.78
C SER A 24 2.40 -11.41 16.57
N LEU A 25 2.06 -12.31 17.50
CA LEU A 25 2.44 -13.72 17.39
C LEU A 25 1.94 -14.34 16.07
N VAL A 26 0.70 -14.04 15.70
CA VAL A 26 0.10 -14.52 14.45
C VAL A 26 0.90 -14.02 13.24
N ALA A 27 1.22 -12.73 13.17
CA ALA A 27 2.01 -12.18 12.05
C ALA A 27 3.40 -12.80 11.97
N ARG A 28 4.08 -13.00 13.11
CA ARG A 28 5.41 -13.63 13.15
C ARG A 28 5.37 -15.09 12.70
N VAL A 29 4.38 -15.87 13.16
CA VAL A 29 4.22 -17.28 12.76
C VAL A 29 3.91 -17.39 11.27
N PHE A 30 2.98 -16.57 10.76
CA PHE A 30 2.65 -16.56 9.34
C PHE A 30 3.84 -16.12 8.48
N LYS A 31 4.57 -15.08 8.90
CA LYS A 31 5.78 -14.62 8.21
C LYS A 31 6.83 -15.72 8.15
N ALA A 32 7.19 -16.32 9.28
CA ALA A 32 8.20 -17.37 9.34
C ALA A 32 7.83 -18.58 8.45
N LYS A 33 6.54 -18.92 8.38
CA LYS A 33 6.07 -20.09 7.63
C LYS A 33 5.87 -19.85 6.14
N TYR A 34 5.30 -18.71 5.75
CA TYR A 34 4.80 -18.49 4.40
C TYR A 34 5.55 -17.42 3.61
N TYR A 35 6.13 -16.42 4.27
CA TYR A 35 6.82 -15.29 3.62
C TYR A 35 8.03 -14.79 4.43
N PRO A 36 9.02 -15.65 4.76
CA PRO A 36 10.06 -15.32 5.75
C PRO A 36 10.92 -14.12 5.34
N ASN A 37 11.23 -14.01 4.05
CA ASN A 37 12.14 -12.99 3.49
C ASN A 37 11.43 -12.06 2.51
N ARG A 38 10.10 -11.95 2.57
CA ARG A 38 9.30 -11.19 1.61
C ARG A 38 8.20 -10.40 2.30
N ASP A 39 7.60 -9.47 1.56
CA ASP A 39 6.34 -8.85 1.94
C ASP A 39 5.15 -9.80 1.64
N VAL A 40 4.13 -9.76 2.49
CA VAL A 40 2.95 -10.61 2.35
C VAL A 40 2.17 -10.30 1.06
N LEU A 41 2.17 -9.04 0.61
CA LEU A 41 1.51 -8.62 -0.63
C LEU A 41 2.24 -9.15 -1.88
N ASP A 42 3.56 -9.34 -1.79
CA ASP A 42 4.39 -9.85 -2.90
C ASP A 42 4.60 -11.37 -2.84
N THR A 43 3.92 -12.06 -1.93
CA THR A 43 4.04 -13.50 -1.76
C THR A 43 2.92 -14.25 -2.50
N GLY A 44 3.27 -15.37 -3.14
CA GLY A 44 2.33 -16.33 -3.72
C GLY A 44 1.99 -17.49 -2.77
N GLU A 45 1.32 -18.53 -3.27
CA GLU A 45 0.91 -19.66 -2.42
C GLU A 45 2.08 -20.46 -1.83
N GLY A 46 3.19 -20.58 -2.56
CA GLY A 46 4.33 -21.40 -2.15
C GLY A 46 4.05 -22.91 -2.28
N TYR A 47 4.86 -23.73 -1.61
CA TYR A 47 4.74 -25.19 -1.65
C TYR A 47 3.91 -25.72 -0.47
N ASN A 48 2.91 -26.55 -0.76
CA ASN A 48 1.99 -27.16 0.22
C ASN A 48 1.31 -26.16 1.18
N PRO A 49 0.53 -25.19 0.65
CA PRO A 49 -0.11 -24.19 1.48
C PRO A 49 -1.26 -24.78 2.30
N SER A 50 -1.35 -24.35 3.56
CA SER A 50 -2.51 -24.68 4.40
C SER A 50 -3.77 -24.05 3.81
N TYR A 51 -4.93 -24.63 4.14
CA TYR A 51 -6.21 -24.07 3.72
C TYR A 51 -6.36 -22.60 4.17
N VAL A 52 -6.01 -22.31 5.43
CA VAL A 52 -6.05 -20.95 5.99
C VAL A 52 -5.20 -19.99 5.18
N TRP A 53 -3.99 -20.39 4.78
CA TRP A 53 -3.11 -19.53 3.98
C TRP A 53 -3.68 -19.24 2.60
N ARG A 54 -4.24 -20.25 1.92
CA ARG A 54 -4.94 -20.06 0.64
C ARG A 54 -6.12 -19.10 0.78
N SER A 55 -6.93 -19.24 1.84
CA SER A 55 -8.05 -18.32 2.08
C SER A 55 -7.57 -16.88 2.33
N VAL A 56 -6.51 -16.70 3.11
CA VAL A 56 -5.93 -15.36 3.32
C VAL A 56 -5.41 -14.77 2.02
N LEU A 57 -4.69 -15.56 1.21
CA LEU A 57 -4.18 -15.11 -0.09
C LEU A 57 -5.28 -14.80 -1.10
N ALA A 58 -6.42 -15.51 -1.07
CA ALA A 58 -7.56 -15.20 -1.94
C ALA A 58 -8.11 -13.78 -1.71
N SER A 59 -7.94 -13.22 -0.50
CA SER A 59 -8.33 -11.84 -0.19
C SER A 59 -7.31 -10.77 -0.60
N LYS A 60 -6.15 -11.18 -1.11
CA LYS A 60 -5.02 -10.29 -1.40
C LYS A 60 -5.34 -9.28 -2.50
N ASP A 61 -6.05 -9.69 -3.54
CA ASP A 61 -6.34 -8.81 -4.68
C ASP A 61 -7.33 -7.71 -4.29
N ILE A 62 -8.38 -8.06 -3.55
CA ILE A 62 -9.32 -7.09 -2.99
C ILE A 62 -8.64 -6.12 -2.04
N LEU A 63 -7.73 -6.64 -1.20
CA LEU A 63 -6.95 -5.77 -0.33
C LEU A 63 -6.08 -4.83 -1.18
N ARG A 64 -5.35 -5.32 -2.18
CA ARG A 64 -4.55 -4.49 -3.10
C ARG A 64 -5.38 -3.43 -3.83
N GLU A 65 -6.59 -3.76 -4.23
CA GLU A 65 -7.52 -2.82 -4.87
C GLU A 65 -8.00 -1.73 -3.90
N GLY A 66 -8.19 -2.05 -2.62
CA GLY A 66 -8.61 -1.10 -1.59
C GLY A 66 -7.49 -0.37 -0.86
N LEU A 67 -6.24 -0.86 -0.93
CA LEU A 67 -5.11 -0.28 -0.22
C LEU A 67 -4.73 1.09 -0.78
N ARG A 68 -4.67 2.07 0.11
CA ARG A 68 -4.19 3.42 -0.16
C ARG A 68 -3.18 3.79 0.90
N TRP A 69 -2.10 4.44 0.48
CA TRP A 69 -1.14 5.03 1.38
C TRP A 69 -1.72 6.29 2.00
N ARG A 70 -1.55 6.41 3.31
CA ARG A 70 -1.75 7.67 4.02
C ARG A 70 -0.38 8.29 4.21
N VAL A 71 -0.18 9.48 3.64
CA VAL A 71 1.08 10.20 3.78
C VAL A 71 1.25 10.66 5.23
N GLU A 72 2.36 10.27 5.84
CA GLU A 72 2.84 10.82 7.10
C GLU A 72 4.14 11.58 6.84
N ASN A 73 5.27 10.89 6.79
CA ASN A 73 6.56 11.47 6.42
C ASN A 73 6.96 11.18 4.96
N GLY A 74 6.15 10.45 4.20
CA GLY A 74 6.38 10.24 2.76
C GLY A 74 7.55 9.31 2.38
N HIS A 75 8.53 9.04 3.25
CA HIS A 75 9.80 8.35 2.91
C HIS A 75 9.65 6.96 2.27
N LYS A 76 8.56 6.25 2.57
CA LYS A 76 8.29 4.89 2.06
C LYS A 76 7.25 4.87 0.95
N ILE A 77 6.81 6.04 0.49
CA ILE A 77 5.79 6.20 -0.53
C ILE A 77 6.48 6.69 -1.78
N ASP A 78 6.43 5.88 -2.83
CA ASP A 78 6.87 6.27 -4.16
C ASP A 78 5.83 7.19 -4.80
N ILE A 79 6.27 8.33 -5.33
CA ILE A 79 5.37 9.34 -5.90
C ILE A 79 4.49 8.78 -7.02
N TRP A 80 5.01 7.84 -7.82
CA TRP A 80 4.40 7.39 -9.07
C TRP A 80 3.80 5.99 -8.97
N GLN A 81 4.44 5.11 -8.20
CA GLN A 81 4.05 3.70 -8.10
C GLN A 81 2.99 3.47 -7.03
N ASP A 82 2.99 4.26 -5.96
CA ASP A 82 2.07 4.07 -4.85
C ASP A 82 0.76 4.88 -5.02
N ARG A 83 -0.33 4.34 -4.48
CA ARG A 83 -1.64 5.00 -4.47
C ARG A 83 -1.80 5.86 -3.22
N TRP A 84 -1.46 7.14 -3.29
CA TRP A 84 -1.43 8.04 -2.13
C TRP A 84 -2.23 9.34 -2.31
N ILE A 85 -2.75 9.62 -3.51
CA ILE A 85 -3.48 10.85 -3.81
C ILE A 85 -4.99 10.61 -3.66
N PRO A 86 -5.69 11.24 -2.71
CA PRO A 86 -7.12 10.98 -2.50
C PRO A 86 -8.02 11.53 -3.60
N SER A 87 -7.58 12.59 -4.29
CA SER A 87 -8.36 13.37 -5.25
C SER A 87 -8.35 12.82 -6.68
N SER A 88 -7.43 11.91 -7.03
CA SER A 88 -7.38 11.31 -8.37
C SER A 88 -8.13 9.98 -8.45
N LEU A 89 -8.70 9.68 -9.62
CA LEU A 89 -9.45 8.43 -9.87
C LEU A 89 -8.56 7.20 -9.73
N SER A 90 -7.31 7.31 -10.18
CA SER A 90 -6.28 6.28 -10.08
C SER A 90 -5.58 6.24 -8.71
N TYR A 91 -5.83 7.24 -7.86
CA TYR A 91 -5.10 7.53 -6.62
C TYR A 91 -3.59 7.77 -6.80
N LYS A 92 -3.16 8.00 -8.04
CA LYS A 92 -1.79 8.27 -8.45
C LYS A 92 -1.69 9.63 -9.11
N ILE A 93 -0.46 10.10 -9.34
CA ILE A 93 -0.21 11.27 -10.19
C ILE A 93 -0.53 10.89 -11.63
N GLU A 94 -1.35 11.72 -12.29
CA GLU A 94 -1.74 11.55 -13.70
C GLU A 94 -0.95 12.51 -14.62
N SER A 95 -0.04 13.30 -14.05
CA SER A 95 0.81 14.25 -14.76
C SER A 95 1.84 13.55 -15.67
N SER A 96 2.02 14.08 -16.88
CA SER A 96 2.99 13.62 -17.88
C SER A 96 4.41 14.17 -17.68
N VAL A 97 4.64 14.95 -16.62
CA VAL A 97 5.90 15.68 -16.41
C VAL A 97 7.02 14.73 -15.98
N SER A 98 7.88 14.41 -16.95
CA SER A 98 9.01 13.46 -16.89
C SER A 98 10.26 13.97 -16.17
N GLN A 99 10.13 14.94 -15.27
CA GLN A 99 11.31 15.64 -14.71
C GLN A 99 11.94 14.94 -13.49
N PHE A 100 11.37 13.84 -13.00
CA PHE A 100 11.85 13.17 -11.79
C PHE A 100 12.25 11.72 -12.07
N THR A 101 13.29 11.27 -11.37
CA THR A 101 13.78 9.90 -11.41
C THR A 101 12.76 8.92 -10.82
N PRO A 102 12.69 7.67 -11.30
CA PRO A 102 11.68 6.67 -10.89
C PRO A 102 11.80 6.15 -9.43
N THR A 103 12.49 6.88 -8.55
CA THR A 103 12.70 6.53 -7.14
C THR A 103 12.44 7.70 -6.18
N THR A 104 11.87 8.79 -6.69
CA THR A 104 11.57 9.99 -5.90
C THR A 104 10.42 9.70 -4.94
N SER A 105 10.68 9.92 -3.65
CA SER A 105 9.74 9.65 -2.57
C SER A 105 8.85 10.86 -2.31
N VAL A 106 7.60 10.64 -1.85
CA VAL A 106 6.66 11.72 -1.45
C VAL A 106 7.27 12.65 -0.40
N TYR A 107 8.27 12.18 0.36
CA TYR A 107 9.02 13.02 1.29
C TYR A 107 9.63 14.26 0.62
N GLU A 108 10.12 14.15 -0.62
CA GLU A 108 10.72 15.27 -1.36
C GLU A 108 9.71 16.37 -1.72
N LEU A 109 8.42 16.06 -1.61
CA LEU A 109 7.32 16.99 -1.83
C LEU A 109 6.86 17.69 -0.55
N LEU A 110 7.36 17.27 0.62
CA LEU A 110 6.99 17.84 1.91
C LEU A 110 8.00 18.91 2.33
N ASP A 111 7.49 20.06 2.75
CA ASP A 111 8.27 21.02 3.52
C ASP A 111 8.19 20.65 5.01
N LEU A 112 9.34 20.33 5.59
CA LEU A 112 9.44 19.80 6.96
C LEU A 112 9.29 20.89 8.02
N ASP A 113 9.61 22.13 7.68
CA ASP A 113 9.54 23.26 8.60
C ASP A 113 8.08 23.70 8.79
N SER A 114 7.33 23.76 7.69
CA SER A 114 5.93 24.17 7.69
C SER A 114 4.93 23.00 7.81
N ARG A 115 5.38 21.76 7.62
CA ARG A 115 4.54 20.55 7.48
C ARG A 115 3.47 20.69 6.39
N THR A 116 3.77 21.48 5.36
CA THR A 116 2.89 21.64 4.19
C THR A 116 3.54 21.07 2.94
N TRP A 117 2.76 20.96 1.87
CA TRP A 117 3.29 20.61 0.56
C TRP A 117 4.23 21.69 0.03
N ASN A 118 5.35 21.27 -0.54
CA ASN A 118 6.29 22.16 -1.19
C ASN A 118 5.83 22.45 -2.64
N TYR A 119 5.02 23.48 -2.80
CA TYR A 119 4.50 23.93 -4.11
C TYR A 119 5.56 24.53 -5.05
N SER A 120 6.81 24.72 -4.59
CA SER A 120 7.91 25.09 -5.49
C SER A 120 8.32 23.93 -6.41
N THR A 121 7.93 22.69 -6.06
CA THR A 121 8.09 21.52 -6.93
C THR A 121 7.04 21.53 -8.05
N SER A 122 7.49 21.41 -9.31
CA SER A 122 6.65 21.62 -10.50
C SER A 122 5.47 20.65 -10.65
N ILE A 123 5.43 19.54 -9.90
CA ILE A 123 4.34 18.56 -9.97
C ILE A 123 3.11 18.96 -9.15
N LEU A 124 3.28 19.70 -8.05
CA LEU A 124 2.17 20.13 -7.19
C LEU A 124 1.63 21.52 -7.59
N SER A 125 2.36 22.28 -8.39
CA SER A 125 1.91 23.60 -8.86
C SER A 125 0.80 23.54 -9.91
N THR A 126 0.66 22.39 -10.58
CA THR A 126 -0.32 22.19 -11.67
C THR A 126 -1.62 21.58 -11.15
N ASP A 127 -1.58 20.87 -10.02
CA ASP A 127 -2.75 20.23 -9.39
C ASP A 127 -3.13 20.98 -8.10
N LYS A 128 -4.20 21.80 -8.17
CA LYS A 128 -4.73 22.56 -7.01
C LYS A 128 -5.54 21.70 -6.03
N GLY A 129 -5.40 20.37 -6.09
CA GLY A 129 -6.26 19.41 -5.39
C GLY A 129 -5.60 18.64 -4.24
N PHE A 130 -4.48 19.14 -3.70
CA PHE A 130 -3.75 18.57 -2.56
C PHE A 130 -4.03 19.28 -1.24
#